data_AF-A0A1F9S362-F1
#
_entry.id   AF-A0A1F9S362-F1
#
_cell.length_a   1.000
_cell.length_b   1.000
_cell.length_c   1.000
_cell.angle_alpha   90.00
_cell.angle_beta   90.00
_cell.angle_gamma   90.00
#
_symmetry.space_group_name_H-M   'P 1'
#
loop_
_entity.id
_entity.type
_entity.pdbx_description
1 polymer ?
#
loop_
_entity_poly.entity_id
_entity_poly.type
_entity_poly.pdbx_seq_one_letter_code
_entity_poly.pdbx_strand_id
1 'polypeptide(L)'
;MGFLGLLLKPFVWHPASAFIVAALFAIPCATKAYSPRSRKTLIAVAAIWGAYALWETYMTRWRSHTGDMAIRIDMALFGPVILLAAITGILTALFGHARGAPASGKE
;
A
#
# COMPACT_ATOMS: atom_id res chain seq x y z
N MET A 1 0.95 -20.65 11.02
CA MET A 1 0.58 -19.42 10.29
C MET A 1 1.05 -18.23 11.11
N GLY A 2 2.02 -17.43 10.61
CA GLY A 2 2.59 -16.30 11.36
C GLY A 2 1.70 -15.05 11.39
N PHE A 3 2.04 -14.07 12.24
CA PHE A 3 1.32 -12.80 12.43
C PHE A 3 1.04 -12.03 11.12
N LEU A 4 2.02 -12.00 10.21
CA LEU A 4 1.87 -11.45 8.86
C LEU A 4 0.74 -12.09 8.05
N GLY A 5 0.54 -13.41 8.23
CA GLY A 5 -0.50 -14.12 7.53
C GLY A 5 -1.90 -13.80 8.03
N LEU A 6 -2.02 -13.37 9.29
CA LEU A 6 -3.28 -12.98 9.91
C LEU A 6 -3.69 -11.56 9.47
N LEU A 7 -2.72 -10.64 9.37
CA LEU A 7 -2.91 -9.29 8.83
C LEU A 7 -3.30 -9.28 7.35
N LEU A 8 -2.71 -10.17 6.55
CA LEU A 8 -2.97 -10.21 5.11
C LEU A 8 -4.23 -11.00 4.74
N LYS A 9 -4.75 -11.82 5.66
CA LYS A 9 -5.92 -12.69 5.45
C LYS A 9 -7.15 -11.99 4.81
N PRO A 10 -7.58 -10.78 5.22
CA PRO A 10 -8.70 -10.09 4.56
C PRO A 10 -8.41 -9.74 3.09
N PHE A 11 -7.17 -9.42 2.73
CA PHE A 11 -6.77 -9.12 1.35
C PHE A 11 -6.77 -10.36 0.45
N VAL A 12 -6.54 -11.53 1.04
CA VAL A 12 -6.60 -12.82 0.33
C VAL A 12 -8.02 -13.18 -0.07
N TRP A 13 -8.97 -12.93 0.82
CA TRP A 13 -10.39 -13.24 0.60
C TRP A 13 -11.06 -12.20 -0.30
N HIS A 14 -10.61 -10.95 -0.21
CA HIS A 14 -11.12 -9.85 -0.99
C HIS A 14 -9.95 -9.08 -1.64
N PRO A 15 -9.39 -9.55 -2.77
CA PRO A 15 -8.28 -8.88 -3.45
C PRO A 15 -8.59 -7.42 -3.82
N ALA A 16 -9.87 -7.11 -4.02
CA ALA A 16 -10.36 -5.75 -4.24
C ALA A 16 -10.05 -4.78 -3.08
N SER A 17 -9.90 -5.27 -1.84
CA SER A 17 -9.57 -4.42 -0.69
C SER A 17 -8.16 -3.83 -0.76
N ALA A 18 -7.22 -4.48 -1.45
CA ALA A 18 -5.87 -3.95 -1.66
C ALA A 18 -5.88 -2.73 -2.60
N PHE A 19 -6.84 -2.64 -3.54
CA PHE A 19 -7.04 -1.43 -4.36
C PHE A 19 -7.53 -0.24 -3.53
N ILE A 20 -8.34 -0.49 -2.50
CA ILE A 20 -8.79 0.56 -1.58
C ILE A 20 -7.57 1.16 -0.86
N VAL A 21 -6.66 0.31 -0.37
CA VAL A 21 -5.44 0.78 0.30
C VAL A 21 -4.53 1.55 -0.67
N ALA A 22 -4.38 1.08 -1.91
CA ALA A 22 -3.65 1.81 -2.94
C ALA A 22 -4.26 3.20 -3.20
N ALA A 23 -5.58 3.29 -3.31
CA ALA A 23 -6.30 4.55 -3.50
C ALA A 23 -6.10 5.50 -2.32
N LEU A 24 -6.15 4.99 -1.08
CA LEU A 24 -5.92 5.81 0.13
C LEU A 24 -4.55 6.48 0.13
N PHE A 25 -3.50 5.81 -0.34
CA PHE A 25 -2.17 6.43 -0.45
C PHE A 25 -2.02 7.32 -1.69
N ALA A 26 -2.83 7.12 -2.74
CA ALA A 26 -2.84 7.99 -3.91
C ALA A 26 -3.56 9.33 -3.67
N ILE A 27 -4.61 9.38 -2.84
CA ILE A 27 -5.39 10.59 -2.53
C ILE A 27 -4.52 11.76 -2.02
N PRO A 28 -3.63 11.57 -1.03
CA PRO A 28 -2.69 12.60 -0.58
C PRO A 28 -1.87 13.23 -1.70
N CYS A 29 -1.61 12.47 -2.78
CA CYS A 29 -0.85 12.93 -3.91
C CYS A 29 -1.60 13.96 -4.75
N ALA A 30 -2.94 14.06 -4.69
CA ALA A 30 -3.70 15.12 -5.32
C ALA A 30 -3.72 16.42 -4.49
N THR A 31 -3.37 16.34 -3.21
CA THR A 31 -3.41 17.48 -2.28
C THR A 31 -2.06 18.22 -2.24
N LYS A 32 -2.10 19.55 -2.10
CA LYS A 32 -0.90 20.38 -1.88
C LYS A 32 -0.39 20.32 -0.43
N ALA A 33 -1.06 19.57 0.45
CA ALA A 33 -0.74 19.48 1.87
C ALA A 33 0.56 18.72 2.15
N TYR A 34 1.11 17.98 1.18
CA TYR A 34 2.29 17.14 1.34
C TYR A 34 3.48 17.67 0.57
N SER A 35 4.68 17.52 1.16
CA SER A 35 5.92 17.89 0.48
C SER A 35 6.11 17.07 -0.82
N PRO A 36 6.83 17.60 -1.83
CA PRO A 36 7.10 16.86 -3.06
C PRO A 36 7.79 15.50 -2.82
N ARG A 37 8.65 15.41 -1.80
CA ARG A 37 9.32 14.17 -1.41
C ARG A 37 8.33 13.17 -0.81
N SER A 38 7.49 13.62 0.11
CA SER A 38 6.43 12.80 0.73
C SER A 38 5.44 12.28 -0.33
N ARG A 39 5.06 13.12 -1.30
CA ARG A 39 4.18 12.72 -2.42
C ARG A 39 4.82 11.60 -3.25
N LYS A 40 6.10 11.71 -3.61
CA LYS A 40 6.80 10.63 -4.34
C LYS A 40 6.78 9.30 -3.57
N THR A 41 7.04 9.33 -2.26
CA THR A 41 6.98 8.14 -1.40
C THR A 41 5.58 7.55 -1.35
N LEU A 42 4.54 8.38 -1.20
CA LEU A 42 3.14 7.92 -1.18
C LEU A 42 2.70 7.33 -2.53
N ILE A 43 3.14 7.89 -3.66
CA ILE A 43 2.94 7.31 -5.00
C ILE A 43 3.60 5.94 -5.10
N ALA A 44 4.84 5.80 -4.64
CA ALA A 44 5.54 4.52 -4.66
C ALA A 44 4.82 3.46 -3.81
N VAL A 45 4.34 3.84 -2.62
CA VAL A 45 3.53 2.96 -1.76
C VAL A 45 2.21 2.57 -2.44
N ALA A 46 1.50 3.52 -3.04
CA ALA A 46 0.27 3.26 -3.78
C ALA A 46 0.51 2.30 -4.95
N ALA A 47 1.62 2.46 -5.69
CA ALA A 47 2.00 1.56 -6.78
C ALA A 47 2.31 0.14 -6.29
N ILE A 48 3.02 -0.02 -5.17
CA ILE A 48 3.31 -1.33 -4.56
C ILE A 48 2.01 -2.04 -4.17
N TRP A 49 1.10 -1.33 -3.51
CA TRP A 49 -0.22 -1.86 -3.13
C TRP A 49 -1.07 -2.20 -4.37
N GLY A 50 -1.04 -1.37 -5.42
CA GLY A 50 -1.74 -1.63 -6.67
C GLY A 50 -1.18 -2.85 -7.42
N ALA A 51 0.15 -3.01 -7.47
CA ALA A 51 0.79 -4.19 -8.06
C ALA A 51 0.43 -5.47 -7.29
N TYR A 52 0.40 -5.41 -5.96
CA TYR A 52 -0.05 -6.55 -5.14
C TYR A 52 -1.53 -6.88 -5.37
N ALA A 53 -2.39 -5.87 -5.47
CA ALA A 53 -3.81 -6.07 -5.75
C ALA A 53 -4.04 -6.73 -7.13
N LEU A 54 -3.30 -6.29 -8.16
CA LEU A 54 -3.30 -6.90 -9.49
C LEU A 54 -2.81 -8.35 -9.43
N TRP A 55 -1.73 -8.62 -8.71
CA TRP A 55 -1.18 -9.96 -8.53
C TRP A 55 -2.17 -10.91 -7.86
N GLU A 56 -2.78 -10.52 -6.73
CA GLU A 56 -3.79 -11.35 -6.05
C GLU A 56 -5.04 -11.54 -6.93
N THR A 57 -5.44 -10.54 -7.72
CA THR A 57 -6.56 -10.67 -8.66
C THR A 57 -6.23 -11.69 -9.76
N TYR A 58 -5.02 -11.64 -10.32
CA TYR A 58 -4.54 -12.61 -11.29
C TYR A 58 -4.48 -14.02 -10.69
N MET A 59 -3.91 -14.17 -9.50
CA MET A 59 -3.81 -15.44 -8.79
C MET A 59 -5.17 -16.01 -8.40
N THR A 60 -6.12 -15.16 -8.01
CA THR A 60 -7.50 -15.58 -7.72
C THR A 60 -8.14 -16.19 -8.97
N ARG A 61 -7.98 -15.53 -10.13
CA ARG A 61 -8.49 -16.04 -11.41
C ARG A 61 -7.79 -17.34 -11.84
N TRP A 62 -6.49 -17.45 -11.58
CA TRP A 62 -5.69 -18.63 -11.90
C TRP A 62 -6.04 -19.83 -11.01
N ARG A 63 -6.24 -19.64 -9.70
CA ARG A 63 -6.70 -20.67 -8.74
C ARG A 63 -8.05 -21.25 -9.15
N SER A 64 -8.97 -20.42 -9.60
CA SER A 64 -10.28 -20.88 -10.10
C SER A 64 -10.17 -21.79 -11.33
N HIS A 65 -9.06 -21.72 -12.08
CA HIS A 65 -8.84 -22.55 -13.28
C HIS A 65 -8.03 -23.81 -13.02
N THR A 66 -7.08 -23.80 -12.08
CA THR A 66 -6.13 -24.89 -11.88
C THR A 66 -6.45 -25.81 -10.70
N GLY A 67 -7.38 -25.43 -9.82
CA GLY A 67 -7.90 -26.27 -8.73
C GLY A 67 -6.89 -26.58 -7.61
N ASP A 68 -5.60 -26.32 -7.83
CA ASP A 68 -4.53 -26.67 -6.91
C ASP A 68 -4.21 -25.50 -5.97
N MET A 69 -4.40 -25.71 -4.66
CA MET A 69 -4.06 -24.76 -3.61
C MET A 69 -2.57 -24.85 -3.29
N ALA A 70 -1.71 -24.59 -4.27
CA ALA A 70 -0.27 -24.60 -4.05
C ALA A 70 0.11 -23.47 -3.07
N ILE A 71 0.99 -23.86 -2.13
CA ILE A 71 1.54 -23.11 -1.01
C ILE A 71 1.76 -21.63 -1.35
N ARG A 72 1.30 -20.73 -0.46
CA ARG A 72 1.40 -19.27 -0.58
C ARG A 72 2.83 -18.74 -0.39
N ILE A 73 3.77 -19.21 -1.21
CA ILE A 73 5.18 -18.75 -1.23
C ILE A 73 5.24 -17.25 -1.57
N ASP A 74 4.31 -16.80 -2.41
CA ASP A 74 4.06 -15.39 -2.71
C ASP A 74 3.84 -14.56 -1.44
N MET A 75 3.09 -15.08 -0.46
CA MET A 75 2.79 -14.37 0.78
C MET A 75 4.00 -14.27 1.73
N ALA A 76 4.93 -15.23 1.66
CA ALA A 76 6.19 -15.17 2.39
C ALA A 76 7.16 -14.14 1.77
N LEU A 77 7.12 -13.96 0.45
CA LEU A 77 7.98 -13.02 -0.28
C LEU A 77 7.43 -11.59 -0.30
N PHE A 78 6.15 -11.42 -0.65
CA PHE A 78 5.48 -10.13 -0.75
C PHE A 78 5.03 -9.58 0.61
N GLY A 79 4.78 -10.45 1.59
CA GLY A 79 4.30 -10.04 2.91
C GLY A 79 5.19 -8.99 3.59
N PRO A 80 6.51 -9.21 3.72
CA PRO A 80 7.43 -8.22 4.27
C PRO A 80 7.46 -6.90 3.48
N VAL A 81 7.42 -6.97 2.15
CA VAL A 81 7.42 -5.79 1.27
C VAL A 81 6.16 -4.96 1.47
N ILE A 82 4.99 -5.61 1.52
CA ILE A 82 3.70 -4.95 1.75
C ILE A 82 3.62 -4.36 3.15
N LEU A 83 4.15 -5.05 4.16
CA LEU A 83 4.22 -4.54 5.52
C LEU A 83 5.10 -3.29 5.62
N LEU A 84 6.29 -3.32 5.02
CA LEU A 84 7.19 -2.16 4.98
C LEU A 84 6.56 -1.00 4.20
N ALA A 85 5.89 -1.27 3.07
CA ALA A 85 5.18 -0.26 2.30
C ALA A 85 4.04 0.38 3.12
N ALA A 86 3.28 -0.43 3.88
CA ALA A 86 2.22 0.06 4.76
C ALA A 86 2.78 0.98 5.86
N ILE A 87 3.82 0.53 6.56
CA ILE A 87 4.47 1.31 7.63
C ILE A 87 5.00 2.63 7.06
N THR A 88 5.74 2.56 5.94
CA THR A 88 6.32 3.74 5.30
C THR A 88 5.25 4.71 4.81
N GLY A 89 4.16 4.19 4.23
CA GLY A 89 3.01 4.97 3.78
C GLY A 89 2.32 5.68 4.93
N ILE A 90 2.05 4.98 6.04
CA ILE A 90 1.41 5.56 7.23
C ILE A 90 2.31 6.65 7.84
N LEU A 91 3.59 6.36 8.05
CA LEU A 91 4.53 7.35 8.59
C LEU A 91 4.62 8.59 7.69
N THR A 92 4.61 8.40 6.36
CA THR A 92 4.65 9.52 5.41
C THR A 92 3.32 10.28 5.37
N ALA A 93 2.18 9.61 5.53
CA ALA A 93 0.87 10.25 5.60
C ALA A 93 0.73 11.09 6.88
N LEU A 94 1.22 10.58 8.01
CA LEU A 94 1.15 11.29 9.30
C LEU A 94 2.14 12.47 9.36
N PHE A 95 3.41 12.23 9.01
CA PHE A 95 4.49 13.19 9.25
C PHE A 95 4.97 13.94 8.00
N GLY A 96 4.57 13.50 6.81
CA GLY A 96 5.04 14.07 5.54
C GLY A 96 4.31 15.33 5.09
N HIS A 97 3.40 15.87 5.91
CA HIS A 97 2.75 17.15 5.68
C HIS A 97 3.80 18.24 5.48
N ALA A 98 3.66 19.02 4.42
CA ALA A 98 4.42 20.25 4.27
C ALA A 98 3.99 21.17 5.41
N ARG A 99 4.86 21.37 6.41
CA ARG A 99 4.73 22.52 7.29
C ARG A 99 4.76 23.73 6.38
N GLY A 100 3.60 24.35 6.15
CA GLY A 100 3.56 25.70 5.61
C GLY A 100 4.50 26.51 6.49
N ALA A 101 5.49 27.14 5.88
CA ALA A 101 6.38 28.05 6.57
C ALA A 101 5.52 29.00 7.42
N PRO A 102 5.76 29.12 8.74
CA PRO A 102 5.14 30.18 9.51
C PRO A 102 5.50 31.52 8.86
N ALA A 103 4.50 32.38 8.84
CA ALA A 103 4.39 33.65 8.13
C ALA A 103 5.67 34.47 8.01
N SER A 104 5.81 35.10 6.84
CA SER A 104 6.21 36.51 6.69
C SER A 104 6.45 37.21 8.04
N GLY A 105 7.71 37.21 8.48
CA GLY A 105 8.20 38.18 9.43
C GLY A 105 8.36 39.49 8.68
N LYS A 106 7.42 40.41 8.93
CA LYS A 106 7.66 41.86 8.94
C LYS A 106 8.97 42.09 9.74
N GLU A 107 9.92 42.92 9.34
CA GLU A 107 9.87 44.32 8.94
C GLU A 107 11.05 44.66 8.01
#